data_AF-A0A286XV56-F1
#
_entry.id   AF-A0A286XV56-F1
#
_cell.length_a   1.000
_cell.length_b   1.000
_cell.length_c   1.000
_cell.angle_alpha   90.00
_cell.angle_beta   90.00
_cell.angle_gamma   90.00
#
_symmetry.space_group_name_H-M   'P 1'
#
loop_
_entity.id
_entity.type
_entity.pdbx_description
1 polymer ?
#
loop_
_entity_poly.entity_id
_entity_poly.type
_entity_poly.pdbx_seq_one_letter_code
_entity_poly.pdbx_strand_id
1 'polypeptide(L)'
;MPSLEVITLSVNSVSTLEPMSSCRRLSELYLRRNRIPSLDELFYLKGLPHLRVLWLAENPCCGPSPHLYRMTVLRNLPHLQKLDNQAVTEEELTRALMEGDEITAAPGREGASQEHQEPPDNLSTLGSDTEPGQDTLSCMEEEADCVQGHLSLKNPDRDQRFPSFPQSNTVNSHKNRNVLTAVLLLLRELDTEGLEAVQHAVGSQLQVLHRLELQEDTA
;
A
#
# COMPACT_ATOMS: atom_id res chain seq x y z
N MET A 1 21.92 -8.99 -18.54
CA MET A 1 23.07 -8.05 -18.59
C MET A 1 23.87 -8.22 -17.29
N PRO A 2 25.09 -8.78 -17.32
CA PRO A 2 25.71 -9.32 -16.10
C PRO A 2 26.41 -8.30 -15.19
N SER A 3 26.66 -7.06 -15.63
CA SER A 3 27.48 -6.07 -14.90
C SER A 3 26.75 -4.80 -14.47
N LEU A 4 25.41 -4.76 -14.57
CA LEU A 4 24.64 -3.61 -14.12
C LEU A 4 24.55 -3.59 -12.59
N GLU A 5 24.99 -2.48 -11.99
CA GLU A 5 24.99 -2.28 -10.53
C GLU A 5 23.93 -1.26 -10.08
N VAL A 6 23.60 -0.28 -10.91
CA VAL A 6 22.62 0.77 -10.60
C VAL A 6 21.65 0.91 -11.77
N ILE A 7 20.35 0.85 -11.48
CA ILE A 7 19.28 1.06 -12.46
C ILE A 7 18.36 2.17 -11.96
N THR A 8 18.21 3.20 -12.78
CA THR A 8 17.29 4.31 -12.54
C THR A 8 16.20 4.33 -13.61
N LEU A 9 14.98 4.03 -13.20
CA LEU A 9 13.79 3.98 -14.07
C LEU A 9 12.65 4.80 -13.48
N SER A 10 12.96 5.87 -12.74
CA SER A 10 11.95 6.77 -12.17
C SER A 10 11.09 7.41 -13.25
N VAL A 11 9.78 7.58 -13.00
CA VAL A 11 8.81 8.22 -13.90
C VAL A 11 8.68 7.47 -15.24
N ASN A 12 8.63 6.14 -15.19
CA ASN A 12 8.37 5.29 -16.35
C ASN A 12 7.03 4.56 -16.20
N SER A 13 6.75 3.65 -17.12
CA SER A 13 5.56 2.79 -17.08
C SER A 13 5.94 1.32 -16.86
N VAL A 14 6.95 1.07 -16.02
CA VAL A 14 7.35 -0.30 -15.67
C VAL A 14 6.20 -0.95 -14.89
N SER A 15 5.69 -2.06 -15.41
CA SER A 15 4.63 -2.86 -14.79
C SER A 15 5.14 -4.15 -14.19
N THR A 16 6.26 -4.70 -14.69
CA THR A 16 6.85 -5.96 -14.22
C THR A 16 8.34 -5.80 -13.89
N LEU A 17 8.78 -6.57 -12.89
CA LEU A 17 10.17 -6.67 -12.45
C LEU A 17 10.88 -7.93 -12.95
N GLU A 18 10.21 -8.76 -13.75
CA GLU A 18 10.79 -9.98 -14.33
C GLU A 18 12.14 -9.75 -15.02
N PRO A 19 12.34 -8.71 -15.86
CA PRO A 19 13.63 -8.51 -16.54
C PRO A 19 14.80 -8.25 -15.57
N MET A 20 14.51 -7.70 -14.39
CA MET A 20 15.49 -7.34 -13.37
C MET A 20 16.06 -8.58 -12.68
N SER A 21 15.33 -9.71 -12.68
CA SER A 21 15.81 -10.99 -12.14
C SER A 21 17.12 -11.47 -12.79
N SER A 22 17.37 -11.07 -14.04
CA SER A 22 18.59 -11.42 -14.79
C SER A 22 19.83 -10.60 -14.38
N CYS A 23 19.65 -9.54 -13.60
CA CYS A 23 20.69 -8.57 -13.24
C CYS A 23 21.34 -8.91 -11.89
N ARG A 24 22.13 -9.99 -11.83
CA ARG A 24 22.70 -10.53 -10.57
C ARG A 24 23.59 -9.57 -9.77
N ARG A 25 24.18 -8.56 -10.42
CA ARG A 25 25.06 -7.55 -9.80
C ARG A 25 24.33 -6.27 -9.39
N LEU A 26 23.01 -6.22 -9.56
CA LEU A 26 22.23 -5.03 -9.24
C LEU A 26 22.29 -4.76 -7.73
N SER A 27 22.70 -3.55 -7.38
CA SER A 27 22.77 -3.06 -6.01
C SER A 27 21.75 -1.99 -5.70
N GLU A 28 21.43 -1.13 -6.68
CA GLU A 28 20.50 -0.04 -6.50
C GLU A 28 19.43 -0.04 -7.60
N LEU A 29 18.16 -0.02 -7.18
CA LEU A 29 17.02 -0.03 -8.07
C LEU A 29 16.05 1.10 -7.72
N TYR A 30 15.94 2.07 -8.63
CA TYR A 30 15.06 3.22 -8.48
C TYR A 30 13.88 3.11 -9.45
N LEU A 31 12.70 2.89 -8.89
CA LEU A 31 11.44 2.67 -9.62
C LEU A 31 10.34 3.64 -9.18
N ARG A 32 10.71 4.82 -8.64
CA ARG A 32 9.75 5.83 -8.20
C ARG A 32 8.77 6.19 -9.32
N ARG A 33 7.48 6.28 -9.02
CA ARG A 33 6.42 6.70 -9.96
C ARG A 33 6.37 5.83 -11.23
N ASN A 34 6.26 4.52 -11.03
CA ASN A 34 6.01 3.53 -12.08
C ASN A 34 4.59 2.94 -11.95
N ARG A 35 4.31 1.83 -12.63
CA ARG A 35 2.99 1.18 -12.70
C ARG A 35 3.02 -0.24 -12.14
N ILE A 36 3.79 -0.47 -11.08
CA ILE A 36 3.89 -1.79 -10.45
C ILE A 36 2.58 -2.05 -9.68
N PRO A 37 1.77 -3.06 -10.09
CA PRO A 37 0.40 -3.22 -9.59
C PRO A 37 0.35 -3.81 -8.18
N SER A 38 1.19 -4.81 -7.88
CA SER A 38 1.20 -5.52 -6.60
C SER A 38 2.62 -5.76 -6.10
N LEU A 39 2.75 -6.13 -4.83
CA LEU A 39 4.03 -6.48 -4.22
C LEU A 39 4.55 -7.84 -4.70
N ASP A 40 3.73 -8.67 -5.34
CA ASP A 40 4.12 -10.00 -5.82
C ASP A 40 5.30 -9.94 -6.81
N GLU A 41 5.44 -8.84 -7.55
CA GLU A 41 6.58 -8.56 -8.43
C GLU A 41 7.94 -8.57 -7.69
N LEU A 42 7.96 -8.40 -6.37
CA LEU A 42 9.16 -8.55 -5.55
C LEU A 42 9.71 -9.99 -5.59
N PHE A 43 8.90 -10.98 -5.98
CA PHE A 43 9.35 -12.36 -6.20
C PHE A 43 10.56 -12.42 -7.13
N TYR A 44 10.57 -11.61 -8.19
CA TYR A 44 11.69 -11.55 -9.14
C TYR A 44 12.96 -10.91 -8.56
N LEU A 45 12.82 -10.07 -7.53
CA LEU A 45 13.94 -9.41 -6.86
C LEU A 45 14.58 -10.27 -5.76
N LYS A 46 13.88 -11.29 -5.25
CA LYS A 46 14.42 -12.22 -4.21
C LYS A 46 15.71 -12.90 -4.64
N GLY A 47 15.87 -13.16 -5.94
CA GLY A 47 17.06 -13.78 -6.52
C GLY A 47 18.28 -12.86 -6.66
N LEU A 48 18.21 -11.60 -6.21
CA LEU A 48 19.27 -10.61 -6.35
C LEU A 48 20.09 -10.48 -5.06
N PRO A 49 21.29 -11.10 -4.98
CA PRO A 49 22.05 -11.16 -3.73
C PRO A 49 22.71 -9.84 -3.34
N HIS A 50 22.83 -8.88 -4.27
CA HIS A 50 23.55 -7.63 -4.06
C HIS A 50 22.64 -6.40 -3.91
N LEU A 51 21.31 -6.58 -3.99
CA LEU A 51 20.35 -5.50 -3.92
C LEU A 51 20.31 -4.91 -2.51
N ARG A 52 20.71 -3.64 -2.38
CA ARG A 52 20.81 -2.92 -1.10
C ARG A 52 19.87 -1.73 -1.04
N VAL A 53 19.60 -1.09 -2.17
CA VAL A 53 18.76 0.12 -2.24
C VAL A 53 17.59 -0.13 -3.18
N LEU A 54 16.38 0.11 -2.69
CA LEU A 54 15.14 -0.03 -3.46
C LEU A 54 14.26 1.20 -3.24
N TRP A 55 13.69 1.72 -4.32
CA TRP A 55 12.74 2.82 -4.26
C TRP A 55 11.51 2.49 -5.11
N LEU A 56 10.37 2.25 -4.46
CA LEU A 56 9.08 1.94 -5.07
C LEU A 56 7.99 2.97 -4.74
N ALA A 57 8.29 4.03 -3.99
CA ALA A 57 7.31 5.09 -3.71
C ALA A 57 6.59 5.61 -4.97
N GLU A 58 5.34 6.02 -4.79
CA GLU A 58 4.45 6.45 -5.88
C GLU A 58 4.12 5.34 -6.91
N ASN A 59 4.20 4.07 -6.51
CA ASN A 59 3.65 2.95 -7.27
C ASN A 59 2.33 2.45 -6.67
N PRO A 60 1.43 1.87 -7.49
CA PRO A 60 0.20 1.24 -7.00
C PRO A 60 0.43 0.17 -5.91
N CYS A 61 1.55 -0.56 -5.98
CA CYS A 61 1.93 -1.59 -5.01
C CYS A 61 2.10 -1.08 -3.57
N CYS A 62 2.26 0.22 -3.33
CA CYS A 62 2.35 0.77 -1.98
C CYS A 62 1.03 0.67 -1.20
N GLY A 63 -0.10 0.48 -1.91
CA GLY A 63 -1.41 0.28 -1.31
C GLY A 63 -1.87 1.44 -0.39
N PRO A 64 -2.95 1.22 0.37
CA PRO A 64 -3.46 2.19 1.35
C PRO A 64 -2.68 2.18 2.68
N SER A 65 -1.88 1.14 2.93
CA SER A 65 -1.23 0.88 4.22
C SER A 65 0.30 0.90 4.09
N PRO A 66 0.96 2.06 4.33
CA PRO A 66 2.41 2.18 4.21
C PRO A 66 3.19 1.25 5.14
N HIS A 67 2.62 0.94 6.31
CA HIS A 67 3.23 0.05 7.29
C HIS A 67 3.34 -1.38 6.75
N LEU A 68 2.22 -1.96 6.33
CA LEU A 68 2.18 -3.32 5.76
C LEU A 68 3.07 -3.42 4.52
N TYR A 69 3.02 -2.41 3.64
CA TYR A 69 3.90 -2.33 2.47
C TYR A 69 5.38 -2.46 2.87
N ARG A 70 5.85 -1.64 3.82
CA ARG A 70 7.25 -1.67 4.28
C ARG A 70 7.60 -3.02 4.87
N MET A 71 6.72 -3.57 5.69
CA MET A 71 6.90 -4.85 6.38
C MET A 71 7.01 -6.01 5.38
N THR A 72 6.10 -6.07 4.40
CA THR A 72 6.09 -7.06 3.33
C THR A 72 7.34 -6.94 2.45
N VAL A 73 7.78 -5.73 2.09
CA VAL A 73 9.02 -5.57 1.30
C VAL A 73 10.23 -6.12 2.06
N LEU A 74 10.38 -5.76 3.34
CA LEU A 74 11.52 -6.17 4.16
C LEU A 74 11.54 -7.68 4.44
N ARG A 75 10.36 -8.29 4.63
CA ARG A 75 10.25 -9.76 4.80
C ARG A 75 10.76 -10.50 3.57
N ASN A 76 10.47 -9.98 2.38
CA ASN A 76 10.83 -10.63 1.12
C ASN A 76 12.26 -10.28 0.66
N LEU A 77 12.81 -9.14 1.09
CA LEU A 77 14.15 -8.66 0.75
C LEU A 77 14.96 -8.31 2.02
N PRO A 78 15.42 -9.31 2.79
CA PRO A 78 16.08 -9.09 4.07
C PRO A 78 17.46 -8.43 3.97
N HIS A 79 18.08 -8.43 2.79
CA HIS A 79 19.41 -7.82 2.57
C HIS A 79 19.35 -6.31 2.25
N LEU A 80 18.15 -5.74 2.24
CA LEU A 80 17.93 -4.35 1.88
C LEU A 80 18.42 -3.41 2.99
N GLN A 81 19.22 -2.41 2.62
CA GLN A 81 19.77 -1.40 3.54
C GLN A 81 18.96 -0.10 3.52
N LYS A 82 18.30 0.19 2.38
CA LYS A 82 17.54 1.42 2.19
C LYS A 82 16.31 1.17 1.33
N LEU A 83 15.14 1.56 1.86
CA LEU A 83 13.85 1.49 1.19
C LEU A 83 13.21 2.89 1.16
N ASP A 84 12.85 3.39 -0.03
CA ASP A 84 12.14 4.67 -0.21
C ASP A 84 12.80 5.85 0.52
N ASN A 85 14.12 5.96 0.39
CA ASN A 85 14.96 6.93 1.10
C ASN A 85 15.08 6.78 2.62
N GLN A 86 14.48 5.75 3.20
CA GLN A 86 14.61 5.44 4.63
C GLN A 86 15.59 4.29 4.82
N ALA A 87 16.54 4.45 5.74
CA ALA A 87 17.42 3.35 6.15
C ALA A 87 16.57 2.25 6.79
N VAL A 88 16.95 1.00 6.56
CA VAL A 88 16.33 -0.18 7.16
C VAL A 88 17.09 -0.51 8.44
N THR A 89 16.38 -0.69 9.55
CA THR A 89 16.99 -1.13 10.81
C THR A 89 16.73 -2.62 11.08
N GLU A 90 17.55 -3.24 11.94
CA GLU A 90 17.37 -4.65 12.29
C GLU A 90 16.06 -4.89 13.05
N GLU A 91 15.58 -3.91 13.81
CA GLU A 91 14.29 -3.97 14.51
C GLU A 91 13.12 -3.98 13.51
N GLU A 92 13.22 -3.23 12.41
CA GLU A 92 12.24 -3.30 11.33
C GLU A 92 12.24 -4.65 10.64
N LEU A 93 13.42 -5.22 10.40
CA LEU A 93 13.52 -6.55 9.80
C LEU A 93 12.93 -7.63 10.71
N THR A 94 13.12 -7.51 12.03
CA THR A 94 12.53 -8.43 13.00
C THR A 94 11.00 -8.33 13.01
N ARG A 95 10.46 -7.11 12.98
CA ARG A 95 9.01 -6.90 12.83
C ARG A 95 8.49 -7.41 11.49
N ALA A 96 9.28 -7.27 10.42
CA ALA A 96 8.94 -7.74 9.08
C ALA A 96 8.68 -9.24 9.04
N LEU A 97 9.46 -10.01 9.79
CA LEU A 97 9.27 -11.46 9.90
C LEU A 97 7.95 -11.84 10.59
N MET A 98 7.44 -11.00 11.49
CA MET A 98 6.19 -11.27 12.22
C MET A 98 4.95 -10.77 11.47
N GLU A 99 5.03 -9.59 10.86
CA GLU A 99 3.87 -8.85 10.36
C GLU A 99 3.81 -8.73 8.83
N GLY A 100 4.95 -8.89 8.13
CA GLY A 100 4.98 -8.77 6.67
C GLY A 100 4.41 -10.00 5.99
N ASP A 101 3.88 -9.86 4.79
CA ASP A 101 3.41 -11.01 4.00
C ASP A 101 4.57 -11.69 3.27
N GLU A 102 4.52 -13.02 3.16
CA GLU A 102 5.51 -13.78 2.40
C GLU A 102 5.03 -14.03 0.97
N ILE A 103 5.80 -13.57 0.00
CA ILE A 103 5.50 -13.76 -1.41
C ILE A 103 6.12 -15.08 -1.86
N THR A 104 5.34 -16.15 -1.87
CA THR A 104 5.81 -17.49 -2.26
C THR A 104 5.58 -17.79 -3.74
N ALA A 105 4.69 -17.06 -4.41
CA ALA A 105 4.31 -17.29 -5.80
C ALA A 105 4.70 -16.11 -6.71
N ALA A 106 4.95 -16.43 -7.98
CA ALA A 106 5.18 -15.42 -9.01
C ALA A 106 3.85 -14.78 -9.46
N PRO A 107 3.82 -13.47 -9.76
CA PRO A 107 2.63 -12.79 -10.28
C PRO A 107 2.23 -13.40 -11.63
N GLY A 108 1.00 -13.95 -11.72
CA GLY A 108 0.45 -14.51 -12.96
C GLY A 108 0.23 -16.04 -13.00
N ARG A 109 0.49 -16.77 -11.90
CA ARG A 109 -0.03 -18.13 -11.71
C ARG A 109 -1.20 -18.14 -10.74
N GLU A 110 -2.33 -17.57 -11.16
CA GLU A 110 -3.59 -17.81 -10.46
C GLU A 110 -4.05 -19.24 -10.76
N GLY A 111 -3.76 -20.13 -9.82
CA GLY A 111 -4.16 -21.53 -9.82
C GLY A 111 -3.65 -22.21 -8.55
N ALA A 112 -4.49 -22.20 -7.51
CA ALA A 112 -4.31 -22.83 -6.19
C ALA A 112 -3.42 -22.08 -5.19
N SER A 113 -4.05 -21.36 -4.26
CA SER A 113 -4.04 -21.64 -2.80
C SER A 113 -4.27 -20.34 -2.01
N GLN A 114 -5.53 -20.00 -1.75
CA GLN A 114 -5.91 -19.19 -0.60
C GLN A 114 -6.48 -20.13 0.45
N GLU A 115 -5.70 -20.57 1.44
CA GLU A 115 -6.17 -20.97 2.77
C GLU A 115 -5.05 -20.60 3.76
N HIS A 116 -5.25 -19.53 4.55
CA HIS A 116 -5.83 -19.53 5.90
C HIS A 116 -5.01 -20.34 6.92
N GLN A 117 -4.51 -19.62 7.94
CA GLN A 117 -3.86 -20.14 9.14
C GLN A 117 -4.84 -21.01 9.97
N GLU A 118 -4.34 -22.11 10.57
CA GLU A 118 -4.66 -22.67 11.92
C GLU A 118 -3.90 -24.04 12.13
N PRO A 119 -3.77 -24.58 13.36
CA PRO A 119 -2.51 -25.03 13.99
C PRO A 119 -2.28 -26.58 13.95
N PRO A 120 -1.21 -27.14 14.58
CA PRO A 120 -0.81 -28.53 14.34
C PRO A 120 -1.49 -29.49 15.33
N ASP A 121 -2.44 -30.29 14.85
CA ASP A 121 -2.88 -31.50 15.52
C ASP A 121 -2.25 -32.74 14.88
N ASN A 122 -1.41 -33.35 15.70
CA ASN A 122 -0.97 -34.73 15.68
C ASN A 122 -2.08 -35.74 15.34
N LEU A 123 -2.02 -36.42 14.19
CA LEU A 123 -2.54 -37.79 14.14
C LEU A 123 -1.79 -38.69 13.15
N SER A 124 -1.47 -39.85 13.70
CA SER A 124 -0.74 -41.00 13.18
C SER A 124 -1.25 -41.57 11.87
N THR A 125 -0.28 -41.83 10.99
CA THR A 125 -0.26 -42.85 9.94
C THR A 125 -0.71 -44.22 10.44
N LEU A 126 -1.66 -44.87 9.76
CA LEU A 126 -1.47 -46.14 9.02
C LEU A 126 -2.82 -46.83 8.69
N GLY A 127 -3.07 -47.08 7.40
CA GLY A 127 -3.48 -48.41 6.94
C GLY A 127 -4.84 -48.58 6.23
N SER A 128 -4.72 -49.14 5.02
CA SER A 128 -5.61 -50.09 4.31
C SER A 128 -6.74 -49.57 3.39
N ASP A 129 -6.43 -49.62 2.09
CA ASP A 129 -7.11 -50.34 1.00
C ASP A 129 -8.65 -50.42 0.97
N THR A 130 -9.24 -50.00 -0.16
CA THR A 130 -10.16 -50.80 -1.04
C THR A 130 -10.86 -49.87 -2.06
N GLU A 131 -10.47 -49.97 -3.34
CA GLU A 131 -11.33 -49.74 -4.53
C GLU A 131 -12.08 -51.07 -4.86
N PRO A 132 -13.10 -51.20 -5.76
CA PRO A 132 -13.60 -50.27 -6.81
C PRO A 132 -15.14 -50.28 -7.01
N GLY A 133 -15.66 -49.51 -7.99
CA GLY A 133 -16.98 -49.74 -8.63
C GLY A 133 -17.67 -48.46 -9.13
N GLN A 134 -17.50 -48.08 -10.40
CA GLN A 134 -18.53 -48.17 -11.47
C GLN A 134 -19.80 -47.32 -11.25
N ASP A 135 -20.02 -46.29 -12.07
CA ASP A 135 -21.14 -46.28 -13.04
C ASP A 135 -21.29 -44.96 -13.86
N THR A 136 -21.32 -45.17 -15.18
CA THR A 136 -22.18 -44.56 -16.23
C THR A 136 -22.39 -43.04 -16.38
N LEU A 137 -21.70 -42.49 -17.40
CA LEU A 137 -22.15 -41.73 -18.58
C LEU A 137 -23.42 -40.83 -18.59
N SER A 138 -23.24 -39.74 -19.37
CA SER A 138 -24.18 -39.05 -20.27
C SER A 138 -24.97 -37.89 -19.66
N CYS A 139 -25.30 -36.80 -20.33
CA CYS A 139 -24.98 -36.23 -21.66
C CYS A 139 -25.68 -34.84 -21.69
N MET A 140 -25.13 -33.87 -22.46
CA MET A 140 -25.86 -32.89 -23.31
C MET A 140 -26.83 -31.92 -22.60
N GLU A 141 -27.08 -30.67 -22.99
CA GLU A 141 -26.82 -29.77 -24.11
C GLU A 141 -27.44 -28.41 -23.70
N GLU A 142 -27.03 -27.30 -24.35
CA GLU A 142 -27.90 -26.14 -24.69
C GLU A 142 -28.47 -25.25 -23.54
N GLU A 143 -28.64 -23.93 -23.60
CA GLU A 143 -28.65 -22.90 -24.64
C GLU A 143 -28.38 -21.52 -23.98
N ALA A 144 -28.29 -20.50 -24.83
CA ALA A 144 -27.89 -19.14 -24.55
C ALA A 144 -28.97 -18.17 -23.99
N ASP A 145 -28.45 -17.06 -23.45
CA ASP A 145 -28.89 -15.66 -23.63
C ASP A 145 -29.97 -15.00 -22.73
N CYS A 146 -29.64 -13.75 -22.35
CA CYS A 146 -30.44 -12.60 -21.89
C CYS A 146 -31.43 -12.77 -20.71
N VAL A 147 -31.52 -11.89 -19.69
CA VAL A 147 -31.95 -10.48 -19.74
C VAL A 147 -31.70 -9.80 -18.37
N GLN A 148 -31.25 -8.53 -18.43
CA GLN A 148 -31.51 -7.40 -17.53
C GLN A 148 -32.45 -7.63 -16.32
N GLY A 149 -31.92 -7.55 -15.10
CA GLY A 149 -32.68 -7.46 -13.85
C GLY A 149 -32.34 -6.18 -13.08
N HIS A 150 -33.12 -5.12 -13.28
CA HIS A 150 -33.11 -3.90 -12.48
C HIS A 150 -33.91 -4.14 -11.19
N LEU A 151 -33.30 -4.02 -10.01
CA LEU A 151 -34.04 -3.88 -8.75
C LEU A 151 -33.35 -2.90 -7.79
N SER A 152 -34.04 -1.77 -7.59
CA SER A 152 -33.80 -0.77 -6.55
C SER A 152 -34.21 -1.28 -5.15
N LEU A 153 -33.84 -0.45 -4.15
CA LEU A 153 -34.29 -0.40 -2.73
C LEU A 153 -33.38 -1.21 -1.78
N LYS A 154 -32.88 -0.72 -0.65
CA LYS A 154 -33.38 0.34 0.24
C LYS A 154 -32.29 0.71 1.27
N ASN A 155 -32.09 2.00 1.53
CA ASN A 155 -31.32 2.51 2.68
C ASN A 155 -31.90 2.01 4.02
N PRO A 156 -31.12 2.07 5.10
CA PRO A 156 -31.61 2.62 6.35
C PRO A 156 -30.81 3.86 6.75
N ASP A 157 -31.50 4.99 6.73
CA ASP A 157 -31.20 6.18 7.53
C ASP A 157 -31.23 5.83 9.03
N ARG A 158 -30.24 6.30 9.79
CA ARG A 158 -30.50 7.01 11.05
C ARG A 158 -29.30 7.83 11.53
N ASP A 159 -29.38 9.13 11.23
CA ASP A 159 -29.09 10.27 12.10
C ASP A 159 -27.94 10.15 13.14
N GLN A 160 -26.80 10.78 12.84
CA GLN A 160 -26.19 11.71 13.79
C GLN A 160 -25.77 12.99 13.07
N ARG A 161 -26.47 14.05 13.43
CA ARG A 161 -26.49 15.39 12.86
C ARG A 161 -25.30 16.21 13.36
N PHE A 162 -24.42 16.65 12.46
CA PHE A 162 -23.43 17.70 12.77
C PHE A 162 -23.31 18.69 11.61
N PRO A 163 -23.12 20.00 11.89
CA PRO A 163 -23.49 21.07 10.98
C PRO A 163 -22.47 21.21 9.84
N SER A 164 -22.97 21.20 8.62
CA SER A 164 -22.22 21.59 7.42
C SER A 164 -21.97 23.10 7.46
N PHE A 165 -20.73 23.50 7.66
CA PHE A 165 -20.32 24.90 7.47
C PHE A 165 -20.25 25.23 5.96
N PRO A 166 -20.68 26.42 5.54
CA PRO A 166 -20.87 26.73 4.13
C PRO A 166 -19.53 26.86 3.38
N GLN A 167 -19.42 26.14 2.27
CA GLN A 167 -18.37 26.30 1.26
C GLN A 167 -18.47 27.69 0.64
N SER A 168 -17.48 28.54 0.90
CA SER A 168 -17.24 29.72 0.08
C SER A 168 -16.15 29.44 -0.95
N ASN A 169 -16.48 29.81 -2.19
CA ASN A 169 -15.70 29.65 -3.40
C ASN A 169 -14.39 30.43 -3.34
N THR A 170 -13.24 29.78 -3.56
CA THR A 170 -12.07 30.37 -4.24
C THR A 170 -11.18 29.26 -4.81
N VAL A 171 -10.81 29.38 -6.08
CA VAL A 171 -10.12 28.36 -6.89
C VAL A 171 -8.60 28.28 -6.59
N ASN A 172 -8.11 28.77 -5.44
CA ASN A 172 -6.67 28.91 -5.18
C ASN A 172 -6.06 28.01 -4.09
N SER A 173 -6.77 27.00 -3.57
CA SER A 173 -6.37 26.46 -2.25
C SER A 173 -6.46 24.94 -2.07
N HIS A 174 -6.24 24.13 -3.11
CA HIS A 174 -6.21 22.66 -2.93
C HIS A 174 -5.06 22.20 -2.03
N LYS A 175 -3.93 22.93 -1.99
CA LYS A 175 -2.81 22.64 -1.10
C LYS A 175 -3.16 22.95 0.36
N ASN A 176 -3.77 24.10 0.63
CA ASN A 176 -4.14 24.49 2.00
C ASN A 176 -5.38 23.74 2.50
N ARG A 177 -6.21 23.19 1.61
CA ARG A 177 -7.37 22.37 2.02
C ARG A 177 -6.92 21.10 2.74
N ASN A 178 -5.92 20.41 2.21
CA ASN A 178 -5.39 19.21 2.85
C ASN A 178 -4.69 19.53 4.18
N VAL A 179 -3.96 20.65 4.23
CA VAL A 179 -3.31 21.13 5.46
C VAL A 179 -4.35 21.49 6.52
N LEU A 180 -5.40 22.24 6.16
CA LEU A 180 -6.47 22.62 7.08
C LEU A 180 -7.19 21.38 7.60
N THR A 181 -7.48 20.40 6.75
CA THR A 181 -8.08 19.13 7.17
C THR A 181 -7.18 18.38 8.17
N ALA A 182 -5.87 18.32 7.92
CA ALA A 182 -4.92 17.70 8.85
C ALA A 182 -4.86 18.42 10.20
N VAL A 183 -4.79 19.76 10.19
CA VAL A 183 -4.77 20.58 11.42
C VAL A 183 -6.05 20.37 12.24
N LEU A 184 -7.21 20.33 11.59
CA LEU A 184 -8.49 20.11 12.27
C LEU A 184 -8.63 18.70 12.85
N LEU A 185 -8.01 17.69 12.26
CA LEU A 185 -7.98 16.34 12.81
C LEU A 185 -7.07 16.26 14.03
N LEU A 186 -5.89 16.89 13.98
CA LEU A 186 -4.94 16.92 15.11
C LEU A 186 -5.51 17.69 16.31
N LEU A 187 -6.30 18.75 16.08
CA LEU A 187 -6.99 19.50 17.14
C LEU A 187 -7.97 18.66 17.98
N ARG A 188 -8.46 17.52 17.46
CA ARG A 188 -9.36 16.63 18.21
C ARG A 188 -8.64 15.75 19.22
N GLU A 189 -7.33 15.55 19.05
CA GLU A 189 -6.51 14.66 19.88
C GLU A 189 -5.73 15.42 20.96
N LEU A 190 -5.87 16.75 21.02
CA LEU A 190 -5.15 17.61 21.95
C LEU A 190 -5.94 17.89 23.23
N ASP A 191 -5.25 17.89 24.36
CA ASP A 191 -5.78 18.29 25.67
C ASP A 191 -5.98 19.81 25.77
N THR A 192 -6.65 20.28 26.83
CA THR A 192 -6.98 21.70 27.05
C THR A 192 -5.76 22.62 27.01
N GLU A 193 -4.64 22.21 27.62
CA GLU A 193 -3.37 22.97 27.59
C GLU A 193 -2.79 23.05 26.16
N GLY A 194 -2.94 21.97 25.39
CA GLY A 194 -2.51 21.91 24.00
C GLY A 194 -3.34 22.83 23.08
N LEU A 195 -4.66 22.89 23.30
CA LEU A 195 -5.54 23.80 22.56
C LEU A 195 -5.21 25.27 22.85
N GLU A 196 -4.95 25.63 24.11
CA GLU A 196 -4.56 26.99 24.50
C GLU A 196 -3.24 27.41 23.85
N ALA A 197 -2.26 26.51 23.82
CA ALA A 197 -0.99 26.75 23.14
C ALA A 197 -1.17 26.99 21.62
N VAL A 198 -2.02 26.19 20.96
CA VAL A 198 -2.34 26.38 19.54
C VAL A 198 -3.07 27.70 19.30
N GLN A 199 -4.02 28.07 20.17
CA GLN A 199 -4.74 29.35 20.08
C GLN A 199 -3.77 30.54 20.17
N HIS A 200 -2.84 30.50 21.12
CA HIS A 200 -1.82 31.54 21.28
C HIS A 200 -0.89 31.61 20.05
N ALA A 201 -0.44 30.46 19.53
CA ALA A 201 0.42 30.39 18.35
C ALA A 201 -0.27 30.95 17.09
N VAL A 202 -1.52 30.55 16.83
CA VAL A 202 -2.31 31.06 15.69
C VAL A 202 -2.55 32.56 15.82
N GLY A 203 -2.89 33.04 17.02
CA GLY A 203 -3.07 34.47 17.28
C GLY A 203 -1.81 35.29 17.02
N SER A 204 -0.66 34.80 17.49
CA SER A 204 0.65 35.44 17.23
C SER A 204 0.98 35.46 15.74
N GLN A 205 0.72 34.37 15.03
CA GLN A 205 1.02 34.25 13.61
C GLN A 205 0.14 35.17 12.75
N LEU A 206 -1.15 35.31 13.07
CA LEU A 206 -2.04 36.28 12.42
C LEU A 206 -1.60 37.72 12.68
N GLN A 207 -1.13 38.03 13.90
CA GLN A 207 -0.65 39.36 14.24
C GLN A 207 0.63 39.73 13.46
N VAL A 208 1.52 38.77 13.22
CA VAL A 208 2.71 38.95 12.38
C VAL A 208 2.30 39.21 10.93
N LEU A 209 1.35 38.44 10.39
CA LEU A 209 0.86 38.63 9.02
C LEU A 209 0.20 40.01 8.82
N HIS A 210 -0.68 40.43 9.74
CA HIS A 210 -1.26 41.78 9.68
C HIS A 210 -0.21 42.90 9.77
N ARG A 211 0.87 42.69 10.53
CA ARG A 211 1.96 43.67 10.62
C ARG A 211 2.73 43.78 9.29
N LEU A 212 2.89 42.67 8.58
CA LEU A 212 3.57 42.62 7.29
C LEU A 212 2.71 43.26 6.18
N GLU A 213 1.41 43.00 6.17
CA GLU A 213 0.46 43.63 5.22
C GLU A 213 0.44 45.16 5.36
N LEU A 214 0.47 45.69 6.59
CA LEU A 214 0.55 47.14 6.85
C LEU A 214 1.88 47.79 6.41
N GLN A 215 2.95 47.00 6.26
CA GLN A 215 4.26 47.48 5.83
C GLN A 215 4.39 47.53 4.30
N GLU A 216 3.64 46.69 3.57
CA GLU A 216 3.58 46.75 2.10
C GLU A 216 2.79 47.96 1.59
N ASP A 217 1.79 48.44 2.34
CA ASP A 217 0.95 49.58 1.93
C ASP A 217 1.62 50.97 2.14
N THR A 218 2.82 51.02 2.73
CA THR A 218 3.56 52.28 3.02
C THR A 218 4.86 52.44 2.24
N ALA A 219 5.12 51.59 1.24
CA ALA A 219 6.31 51.62 0.38
C ALA A 219 6.01 52.10 -1.05
#